data_AF-A0A353LS16-F1
#
_entry.id   AF-A0A353LS16-F1
#
_cell.length_a   1.000
_cell.length_b   1.000
_cell.length_c   1.000
_cell.angle_alpha   90.00
_cell.angle_beta   90.00
_cell.angle_gamma   90.00
#
_symmetry.space_group_name_H-M   'P 1'
#
loop_
_entity.id
_entity.type
_entity.pdbx_description
1 polymer ?
#
loop_
_entity_poly.entity_id
_entity_poly.type
_entity_poly.pdbx_seq_one_letter_code
_entity_poly.pdbx_strand_id
1 'polypeptide(L)' 'MEISKRFQFDAAHFMPHAPDGHPYRQVHGHSFEAEITLIGEPAAETGWIIDFDEID' A
#
# COMPACT_ATOMS: atom_id res chain seq x y z
N MET A 1 12.37 -6.51 15.45
CA MET A 1 12.49 -6.99 14.05
C MET A 1 11.52 -6.19 13.16
N GLU A 2 11.68 -6.22 11.83
CA GLU A 2 10.77 -5.55 10.87
C GLU A 2 10.37 -6.53 9.76
N ILE A 3 9.11 -6.47 9.33
CA ILE A 3 8.58 -7.17 8.15
C ILE A 3 7.77 -6.21 7.28
N SER A 4 7.75 -6.46 5.98
CA SER A 4 6.93 -5.71 5.01
C SER A 4 6.11 -6.66 4.13
N LYS A 5 4.87 -6.26 3.79
CA LYS A 5 4.03 -6.91 2.78
C LYS A 5 3.62 -5.90 1.72
N ARG A 6 3.73 -6.27 0.44
CA ARG A 6 3.34 -5.44 -0.71
C ARG A 6 2.02 -5.90 -1.28
N PHE A 7 1.19 -4.93 -1.64
CA PHE A 7 -0.12 -5.09 -2.27
C PHE A 7 -0.12 -4.34 -3.59
N GLN A 8 -0.78 -4.92 -4.59
CA GLN A 8 -0.99 -4.27 -5.88
C GLN A 8 -2.47 -4.17 -6.15
N PHE A 9 -2.90 -3.02 -6.67
CA PHE A 9 -4.28 -2.82 -7.09
C PHE A 9 -4.36 -1.82 -8.24
N ASP A 10 -5.31 -2.05 -9.15
CA ASP A 10 -5.59 -1.13 -10.25
C ASP A 10 -6.75 -0.22 -9.86
N ALA A 11 -6.56 1.10 -9.97
CA ALA A 11 -7.61 2.07 -9.69
C ALA A 11 -7.54 3.29 -10.59
N ALA A 12 -8.71 3.93 -10.78
CA ALA A 12 -8.82 5.24 -11.41
C ALA A 12 -8.91 6.35 -10.36
N HIS A 13 -8.31 7.50 -10.63
CA HIS A 13 -8.32 8.70 -9.79
C HIS A 13 -8.13 9.98 -10.61
N PHE A 14 -8.19 11.13 -9.96
CA PHE A 14 -7.85 12.44 -10.52
C PHE A 14 -7.40 13.39 -9.42
N MET A 15 -6.68 14.46 -9.79
CA MET A 15 -6.15 15.47 -8.87
C MET A 15 -6.99 16.76 -8.94
N PRO A 16 -7.95 16.97 -8.03
CA PRO A 16 -8.91 18.08 -8.11
C PRO A 16 -8.25 19.46 -7.93
N HIS A 17 -7.06 19.51 -7.36
CA HIS A 17 -6.30 20.74 -7.09
C HIS A 17 -5.15 20.99 -8.08
N ALA A 18 -4.99 20.14 -9.10
CA ALA A 18 -4.00 20.39 -10.14
C ALA A 18 -4.36 21.64 -10.97
N PRO A 19 -3.37 22.38 -11.51
CA PRO A 19 -3.64 23.55 -12.35
C PRO A 19 -4.55 23.25 -13.55
N ASP A 20 -5.27 24.26 -14.04
CA ASP A 20 -6.08 24.11 -15.24
C ASP A 20 -5.23 23.72 -16.45
N GLY A 21 -5.71 22.77 -17.24
CA GLY A 21 -4.97 22.16 -18.35
C GLY A 21 -3.97 21.07 -17.95
N HIS A 22 -3.74 20.81 -16.65
CA HIS A 22 -2.85 19.74 -16.23
C HIS A 22 -3.47 18.35 -16.53
N PRO A 23 -2.73 17.39 -17.11
CA PRO A 23 -3.27 16.09 -17.52
C PRO A 23 -3.90 15.31 -16.37
N TYR A 24 -3.33 15.39 -15.16
CA TYR A 24 -3.84 14.67 -13.99
C TYR A 24 -5.08 15.28 -13.33
N ARG A 25 -5.57 16.43 -13.83
CA ARG A 25 -6.87 16.99 -13.41
C ARG A 25 -8.04 16.16 -13.98
N GLN A 26 -7.77 15.37 -15.03
CA GLN A 26 -8.72 14.44 -15.63
C GLN A 26 -8.64 13.06 -14.96
N VAL A 27 -9.73 12.30 -15.04
CA VAL A 27 -9.76 10.89 -14.59
C VAL A 27 -8.79 10.06 -15.42
N HIS A 28 -7.90 9.35 -14.74
CA HIS A 28 -6.93 8.42 -15.31
C HIS A 28 -6.67 7.30 -14.29
N GLY A 29 -5.90 6.27 -14.65
CA GLY A 29 -5.64 5.14 -13.77
C GLY A 29 -4.17 4.78 -13.68
N HIS A 30 -3.85 3.97 -12.67
CA HIS A 30 -2.53 3.39 -12.43
C HIS A 30 -2.69 1.96 -11.89
N SER A 31 -1.64 1.18 -12.08
CA SER A 31 -1.36 0.02 -11.24
C SER A 31 -0.59 0.50 -10.02
N PHE A 32 -1.28 0.61 -8.89
CA PHE A 32 -0.70 1.09 -7.64
C PHE A 32 0.00 -0.04 -6.89
N GLU A 33 1.06 0.31 -6.17
CA GLU A 33 1.70 -0.55 -5.18
C GLU A 33 1.62 0.13 -3.81
N ALA A 34 1.21 -0.62 -2.80
CA ALA A 34 1.22 -0.20 -1.40
C ALA A 34 2.09 -1.18 -0.60
N GLU A 35 2.97 -0.67 0.25
CA GLU A 35 3.75 -1.49 1.19
C GLU A 35 3.31 -1.17 2.62
N ILE A 36 3.02 -2.21 3.39
CA ILE A 36 2.74 -2.11 4.82
C ILE A 36 3.92 -2.71 5.56
N THR A 37 4.53 -1.91 6.43
CA THR A 37 5.68 -2.29 7.25
C THR A 37 5.28 -2.37 8.71
N LEU A 38 5.61 -3.47 9.37
CA LEU A 38 5.35 -3.71 10.79
C LEU A 38 6.67 -3.92 11.52
N ILE A 39 6.82 -3.23 12.65
CA ILE A 39 7.97 -3.36 13.54
C ILE A 39 7.50 -4.01 14.84
N GLY A 40 8.18 -5.07 15.26
CA GLY A 40 7.81 -5.81 16.47
C GLY A 40 8.81 -6.89 16.84
N GLU A 41 8.60 -7.45 18.03
CA GLU A 41 9.32 -8.63 18.48
C GLU A 41 8.55 -9.88 18.08
N PRO A 42 9.19 -10.88 17.45
CA PRO A 42 8.50 -12.10 17.08
C PRO A 42 8.04 -12.88 18.33
N ALA A 43 6.84 -13.47 18.25
CA ALA A 43 6.29 -14.31 19.30
C ALA A 43 7.19 -15.56 19.51
N ALA A 44 7.33 -16.01 20.76
CA ALA A 44 8.28 -17.06 21.10
C ALA A 44 7.92 -18.42 20.47
N GLU A 45 6.62 -18.68 20.31
CA GLU A 45 6.08 -19.93 19.79
C GLU A 45 6.10 -20.02 18.26
N THR A 46 5.81 -18.93 17.55
CA THR A 46 5.76 -18.91 16.07
C THR A 46 7.03 -18.36 15.43
N GLY A 47 7.77 -17.51 16.14
CA GLY A 47 8.87 -16.73 15.58
C GLY A 47 8.41 -15.61 14.64
N TRP A 48 7.12 -15.28 14.60
CA TRP A 48 6.55 -14.27 13.70
C TRP A 48 6.14 -13.02 14.46
N ILE A 49 6.19 -11.86 13.80
CA ILE A 49 5.58 -10.63 14.33
C ILE A 49 4.05 -10.73 14.21
N ILE A 50 3.55 -11.19 13.06
CA ILE A 50 2.15 -11.50 12.77
C ILE A 50 2.11 -12.48 11.59
N ASP A 51 1.02 -13.23 11.42
CA ASP A 51 0.74 -13.93 10.17
C ASP A 51 0.36 -12.92 9.07
N PHE A 52 0.89 -13.09 7.87
CA PHE A 52 0.55 -12.20 6.76
C PHE A 52 -0.89 -12.37 6.26
N ASP A 53 -1.56 -13.49 6.56
CA ASP A 53 -2.98 -13.70 6.23
C ASP A 53 -3.90 -12.80 7.07
N GLU A 54 -3.47 -12.40 8.29
CA GLU A 54 -4.25 -11.49 9.15
C GLU A 54 -4.30 -10.05 8.63
N ILE A 55 -3.42 -9.69 7.69
CA ILE A 55 -3.31 -8.35 7.09
C ILE A 55 -3.50 -8.35 5.57
N ASP A 56 -4.06 -9.41 5.00
CA ASP A 56 -4.41 -9.46 3.56
C ASP A 56 -5.70 -8.71 3.22
#